data_AF-A0A3N4B2N9-F1
#
_entry.id   AF-A0A3N4B2N9-F1
#
_cell.length_a   1.000
_cell.length_b   1.000
_cell.length_c   1.000
_cell.angle_alpha   90.00
_cell.angle_beta   90.00
_cell.angle_gamma   90.00
#
_symmetry.space_group_name_H-M   'P 1'
#
loop_
_entity.id
_entity.type
_entity.pdbx_description
1 polymer ?
#
loop_
_entity_poly.entity_id
_entity_poly.type
_entity_poly.pdbx_seq_one_letter_code
_entity_poly.pdbx_strand_id
1 'polypeptide(L)'
;MNIFKALSATLLLSYAALLQASPPVTALRLSLIPTAESSGAPEALTVSGGRWLQERNLVHNAMLIEHPQGRFLFDTGLGRETDAAFAHNNWINRKLLAYRHLDPARDQLEKAGYTINDIDFIIPSHLHWDHVGGLPDFPGIQVKILPGALEEAREHGMPPAFLVEQLAGERDWYILQLEDMPYQGFPHSLDLFNDQRLILVDLSGHTAGQVGLFVNLDSGKRLFLIGDTSWTLRGVETNQTRPSVVQWTSHVDSDPEQNRRQLALIHQLQNRDPELIIVPAHDEFVAATLAHFPTFED
;
A
#
# COMPACT_ATOMS: atom_id res chain seq x y z
N MET A 1 0.77 -51.11 -55.98
CA MET A 1 -0.41 -50.43 -55.42
C MET A 1 0.03 -49.82 -54.09
N ASN A 2 0.06 -48.48 -54.05
CA ASN A 2 0.17 -47.50 -52.95
C ASN A 2 0.46 -48.05 -51.53
N ILE A 3 1.25 -47.41 -50.68
CA ILE A 3 1.01 -46.04 -50.17
C ILE A 3 2.33 -45.50 -49.57
N PHE A 4 2.74 -44.31 -50.04
CA PHE A 4 3.71 -43.43 -49.38
C PHE A 4 3.17 -43.02 -47.99
N LYS A 5 3.93 -43.28 -46.92
CA LYS A 5 3.74 -42.59 -45.64
C LYS A 5 4.83 -41.52 -45.51
N ALA A 6 4.47 -40.28 -45.83
CA ALA A 6 5.25 -39.11 -45.48
C ALA A 6 5.20 -38.94 -43.95
N LEU A 7 6.37 -39.00 -43.29
CA LEU A 7 6.51 -38.49 -41.93
C LEU A 7 6.60 -36.96 -42.03
N SER A 8 5.53 -36.27 -41.69
CA SER A 8 5.59 -34.84 -41.36
C SER A 8 6.28 -34.69 -40.01
N ALA A 9 7.50 -34.18 -40.00
CA ALA A 9 8.17 -33.72 -38.80
C ALA A 9 7.51 -32.41 -38.35
N THR A 10 6.61 -32.49 -37.37
CA THR A 10 6.06 -31.29 -36.72
C THR A 10 7.17 -30.71 -35.84
N LEU A 11 7.79 -29.62 -36.31
CA LEU A 11 8.66 -28.79 -35.48
C LEU A 11 7.79 -28.18 -34.37
N LEU A 12 7.83 -28.77 -33.18
CA LEU A 12 7.39 -28.12 -31.95
C LEU A 12 8.43 -27.03 -31.65
N LEU A 13 8.20 -25.81 -32.16
CA LEU A 13 8.85 -24.62 -31.61
C LEU A 13 8.32 -24.45 -30.18
N SER A 14 9.04 -25.00 -29.21
CA SER A 14 8.90 -24.62 -27.82
C SER A 14 9.23 -23.13 -27.72
N TYR A 15 8.20 -22.29 -27.59
CA TYR A 15 8.34 -20.92 -27.14
C TYR A 15 8.76 -20.98 -25.67
N ALA A 16 10.05 -21.21 -25.41
CA ALA A 16 10.63 -20.85 -24.13
C ALA A 16 10.57 -19.32 -24.11
N ALA A 17 9.56 -18.77 -23.42
CA ALA A 17 9.58 -17.39 -23.03
C ALA A 17 10.93 -17.19 -22.32
N LEU A 18 11.83 -16.44 -22.95
CA LEU A 18 13.03 -15.96 -22.27
C LEU A 18 12.50 -15.18 -21.08
N LEU A 19 12.61 -15.77 -19.88
CA LEU A 19 12.46 -15.06 -18.63
C LEU A 19 13.52 -13.96 -18.66
N GLN A 20 13.15 -12.78 -19.13
CA GLN A 20 13.95 -11.60 -18.90
C GLN A 20 13.93 -11.42 -17.39
N ALA A 21 15.07 -11.69 -16.76
CA ALA A 21 15.27 -11.31 -15.37
C ALA A 21 14.95 -9.82 -15.24
N SER A 22 14.24 -9.44 -14.18
CA SER A 22 13.96 -8.03 -13.96
C SER A 22 15.28 -7.24 -13.94
N PRO A 23 15.26 -5.99 -14.45
CA PRO A 23 16.48 -5.20 -14.53
C PRO A 23 17.14 -5.08 -13.15
N PRO A 24 18.48 -5.16 -13.07
CA PRO A 24 19.20 -5.03 -11.81
C PRO A 24 18.91 -3.65 -11.20
N VAL A 25 18.67 -3.64 -9.89
CA VAL A 25 18.43 -2.41 -9.13
C VAL A 25 19.78 -1.81 -8.75
N THR A 26 20.11 -0.63 -9.28
CA THR A 26 21.40 0.02 -9.07
C THR A 26 21.36 1.20 -8.11
N ALA A 27 20.16 1.73 -7.83
CA ALA A 27 19.92 2.86 -6.94
C ALA A 27 18.55 2.71 -6.28
N LEU A 28 18.32 3.46 -5.20
CA LEU A 28 16.99 3.55 -4.61
C LEU A 28 16.06 4.25 -5.60
N ARG A 29 14.92 3.65 -5.90
CA ARG A 29 13.85 4.28 -6.67
C ARG A 29 12.49 3.76 -6.26
N LEU A 30 11.46 4.55 -6.50
CA LEU A 30 10.08 4.18 -6.18
C LEU A 30 9.12 4.50 -7.32
N SER A 31 8.01 3.76 -7.36
CA SER A 31 6.96 3.92 -8.35
C SER A 31 5.60 3.57 -7.76
N LEU A 32 4.65 4.48 -7.88
CA LEU A 32 3.28 4.28 -7.42
C LEU A 32 2.52 3.43 -8.44
N ILE A 33 1.83 2.40 -7.96
CA ILE A 33 1.00 1.49 -8.75
C ILE A 33 -0.46 1.71 -8.34
N PRO A 34 -1.25 2.48 -9.11
CA PRO A 34 -2.67 2.65 -8.83
C PRO A 34 -3.41 1.36 -9.10
N THR A 35 -4.16 0.87 -8.11
CA THR A 35 -4.88 -0.41 -8.22
C THR A 35 -6.38 -0.25 -8.39
N ALA A 36 -6.94 0.85 -7.88
CA ALA A 36 -8.33 1.25 -8.04
C ALA A 36 -8.52 2.69 -7.54
N GLU A 37 -9.72 3.24 -7.72
CA GLU A 37 -10.16 4.45 -7.04
C GLU A 37 -11.59 4.30 -6.52
N SER A 38 -11.94 5.08 -5.50
CA SER A 38 -13.31 5.13 -4.98
C SER A 38 -14.29 5.72 -6.01
N SER A 39 -15.58 5.46 -5.80
CA SER A 39 -16.66 5.96 -6.67
C SER A 39 -16.99 7.44 -6.45
N GLY A 40 -16.17 8.18 -5.71
CA GLY A 40 -16.35 9.60 -5.42
C GLY A 40 -17.05 9.86 -4.09
N ALA A 41 -16.56 10.84 -3.34
CA ALA A 41 -17.22 11.39 -2.16
C ALA A 41 -16.89 12.87 -1.99
N PRO A 42 -17.78 13.70 -1.41
CA PRO A 42 -17.41 15.05 -0.99
C PRO A 42 -16.20 15.02 -0.04
N GLU A 43 -15.28 15.98 -0.15
CA GLU A 43 -14.11 16.13 0.74
C GLU A 43 -14.54 16.29 2.22
N ALA A 44 -15.73 16.85 2.46
CA ALA A 44 -16.33 16.92 3.80
C ALA A 44 -16.63 15.54 4.43
N LEU A 45 -16.64 14.46 3.65
CA LEU A 45 -16.73 13.07 4.14
C LEU A 45 -15.37 12.40 4.32
N THR A 46 -14.29 13.01 3.83
CA THR A 46 -12.93 12.45 3.96
C THR A 46 -12.15 13.10 5.10
N VAL A 47 -12.39 14.39 5.36
CA VAL A 47 -11.72 15.17 6.42
C VAL A 47 -12.67 16.17 7.07
N SER A 48 -12.56 16.34 8.39
CA SER A 48 -13.36 17.33 9.13
C SER A 48 -13.05 18.75 8.65
N GLY A 49 -14.09 19.53 8.35
CA GLY A 49 -13.92 20.86 7.73
C GLY A 49 -13.53 20.81 6.25
N GLY A 50 -13.66 19.65 5.60
CA GLY A 50 -13.57 19.50 4.15
C GLY A 50 -14.68 20.23 3.39
N ARG A 51 -14.44 20.47 2.10
CA ARG A 51 -15.36 21.20 1.22
C ARG A 51 -16.46 20.27 0.68
N TRP A 52 -17.73 20.67 0.82
CA TRP A 52 -18.86 19.88 0.32
C TRP A 52 -18.97 19.82 -1.21
N LEU A 53 -18.47 20.83 -1.91
CA LEU A 53 -18.50 20.91 -3.38
C LEU A 53 -17.23 20.37 -4.05
N GLN A 54 -16.22 20.02 -3.26
CA GLN A 54 -15.04 19.34 -3.78
C GLN A 54 -15.31 17.84 -3.73
N GLU A 55 -15.38 17.21 -4.89
CA GLU A 55 -15.37 15.76 -5.00
C GLU A 55 -13.95 15.23 -4.82
N ARG A 56 -13.83 14.08 -4.14
CA ARG A 56 -12.60 13.32 -3.94
C ARG A 56 -12.80 11.92 -4.50
N ASN A 57 -11.83 11.46 -5.30
CA ASN A 57 -11.75 10.07 -5.78
C ASN A 57 -10.55 9.44 -5.09
N LEU A 58 -10.79 8.86 -3.91
CA LEU A 58 -9.72 8.28 -3.10
C LEU A 58 -9.06 7.14 -3.88
N VAL A 59 -7.76 7.23 -4.09
CA VAL A 59 -6.99 6.21 -4.80
C VAL A 59 -6.63 5.07 -3.85
N HIS A 60 -6.51 3.85 -4.38
CA HIS A 60 -5.95 2.71 -3.65
C HIS A 60 -4.71 2.25 -4.39
N ASN A 61 -3.57 2.25 -3.72
CA ASN A 61 -2.27 2.11 -4.37
C ASN A 61 -1.44 0.99 -3.73
N ALA A 62 -0.54 0.42 -4.53
CA ALA A 62 0.68 -0.18 -4.04
C ALA A 62 1.85 0.76 -4.38
N MET A 63 2.97 0.61 -3.69
CA MET A 63 4.22 1.29 -4.03
C MET A 63 5.29 0.25 -4.29
N LEU A 64 5.84 0.19 -5.50
CA LEU A 64 7.03 -0.60 -5.79
C LEU A 64 8.27 0.21 -5.38
N ILE A 65 9.03 -0.33 -4.44
CA ILE A 65 10.28 0.26 -3.98
C ILE A 65 11.41 -0.68 -4.37
N GLU A 66 12.39 -0.13 -5.06
CA GLU A 66 13.57 -0.86 -5.48
C GLU A 66 14.80 -0.27 -4.81
N HIS A 67 15.52 -1.11 -4.08
CA HIS A 67 16.79 -0.81 -3.45
C HIS A 67 17.87 -1.80 -3.91
N PRO A 68 19.16 -1.44 -3.99
CA PRO A 68 20.23 -2.40 -4.32
C PRO A 68 20.28 -3.64 -3.42
N GLN A 69 19.70 -3.58 -2.21
CA GLN A 69 19.60 -4.69 -1.26
C GLN A 69 18.23 -5.38 -1.22
N GLY A 70 17.26 -4.93 -2.02
CA GLY A 70 15.97 -5.61 -2.15
C GLY A 70 14.91 -4.81 -2.90
N ARG A 71 13.98 -5.53 -3.55
CA ARG A 71 12.80 -5.02 -4.21
C ARG A 71 11.56 -5.47 -3.44
N PHE A 72 10.72 -4.54 -3.02
CA PHE A 72 9.54 -4.86 -2.23
C PHE A 72 8.34 -3.98 -2.59
N LEU A 73 7.16 -4.44 -2.21
CA LEU A 73 5.94 -3.65 -2.27
C LEU A 73 5.67 -3.05 -0.88
N PHE A 74 5.41 -1.76 -0.82
CA PHE A 74 4.78 -1.12 0.32
C PHE A 74 3.28 -0.96 0.00
N ASP A 75 2.44 -1.64 0.78
CA ASP A 75 1.06 -1.99 0.41
C ASP A 75 0.92 -2.80 -0.89
N THR A 76 -0.25 -3.40 -1.09
CA THR A 76 -0.59 -4.13 -2.33
C THR A 76 -1.80 -3.57 -3.06
N GLY A 77 -2.48 -2.58 -2.47
CA GLY A 77 -3.73 -2.06 -3.01
C GLY A 77 -4.81 -3.14 -3.11
N LEU A 78 -5.68 -3.00 -4.09
CA LEU A 78 -6.71 -4.00 -4.43
C LEU A 78 -6.15 -5.06 -5.39
N GLY A 79 -6.59 -6.31 -5.20
CA GLY A 79 -6.16 -7.49 -5.93
C GLY A 79 -7.22 -8.08 -6.86
N ARG A 80 -6.85 -9.16 -7.54
CA ARG A 80 -7.72 -9.88 -8.49
C ARG A 80 -9.01 -10.39 -7.83
N GLU A 81 -8.92 -10.79 -6.57
CA GLU A 81 -10.03 -11.38 -5.80
C GLU A 81 -10.78 -10.35 -4.93
N THR A 82 -10.51 -9.05 -5.08
CA THR A 82 -11.18 -8.03 -4.26
C THR A 82 -12.70 -8.06 -4.43
N ASP A 83 -13.23 -8.26 -5.65
CA ASP A 83 -14.68 -8.33 -5.88
C ASP A 83 -15.35 -9.42 -5.02
N ALA A 84 -14.71 -10.58 -4.88
CA ALA A 84 -15.19 -11.71 -4.10
C ALA A 84 -15.12 -11.42 -2.59
N ALA A 85 -14.02 -10.84 -2.11
CA ALA A 85 -13.89 -10.40 -0.72
C ALA A 85 -14.96 -9.34 -0.40
N PHE A 86 -15.14 -8.35 -1.27
CA PHE A 86 -16.07 -7.25 -1.11
C PHE A 86 -17.55 -7.69 -1.13
N ALA A 87 -17.88 -8.84 -1.71
CA ALA A 87 -19.23 -9.40 -1.69
C ALA A 87 -19.72 -9.77 -0.28
N HIS A 88 -18.81 -9.98 0.68
CA HIS A 88 -19.13 -10.29 2.09
C HIS A 88 -19.58 -9.05 2.88
N ASN A 89 -19.30 -7.86 2.37
CA ASN A 89 -19.82 -6.63 2.93
C ASN A 89 -21.33 -6.54 2.75
N ASN A 90 -22.02 -6.01 3.76
CA ASN A 90 -23.43 -5.69 3.63
C ASN A 90 -23.66 -4.64 2.52
N TRP A 91 -24.91 -4.53 2.03
CA TRP A 91 -25.24 -3.65 0.91
C TRP A 91 -24.84 -2.18 1.13
N ILE A 92 -24.91 -1.68 2.37
CA ILE A 92 -24.55 -0.29 2.72
C ILE A 92 -23.04 -0.11 2.56
N ASN A 93 -22.23 -0.99 3.14
CA ASN A 93 -20.77 -0.93 3.05
C ASN A 93 -20.30 -1.08 1.60
N ARG A 94 -20.95 -1.95 0.82
CA ARG A 94 -20.65 -2.10 -0.61
C ARG A 94 -20.92 -0.84 -1.43
N LYS A 95 -21.87 0.00 -0.99
CA LYS A 95 -22.15 1.30 -1.63
C LYS A 95 -21.19 2.38 -1.17
N LEU A 96 -20.87 2.43 0.14
CA LEU A 96 -19.98 3.43 0.71
C LEU A 96 -18.52 3.26 0.29
N LEU A 97 -18.07 2.02 0.16
CA LEU A 97 -16.69 1.66 -0.19
C LEU A 97 -16.56 1.23 -1.66
N ALA A 98 -17.54 1.58 -2.49
CA ALA A 98 -17.55 1.19 -3.89
C ALA A 98 -16.30 1.76 -4.61
N TYR A 99 -15.60 0.90 -5.33
CA TYR A 99 -14.45 1.27 -6.14
C TYR A 99 -14.73 1.04 -7.63
N ARG A 100 -13.86 1.61 -8.47
CA ARG A 100 -13.87 1.50 -9.92
C ARG A 100 -12.44 1.41 -10.46
N HIS A 101 -12.33 1.01 -11.72
CA HIS A 101 -11.06 0.88 -12.44
C HIS A 101 -10.04 -0.04 -11.75
N LEU A 102 -10.49 -1.22 -11.32
CA LEU A 102 -9.61 -2.24 -10.75
C LEU A 102 -8.54 -2.66 -11.79
N ASP A 103 -7.26 -2.44 -11.46
CA ASP A 103 -6.09 -2.90 -12.19
C ASP A 103 -5.04 -3.38 -11.17
N PRO A 104 -5.09 -4.65 -10.74
CA PRO A 104 -4.24 -5.15 -9.66
C PRO A 104 -2.75 -4.93 -9.90
N ALA A 105 -2.00 -4.64 -8.83
CA ALA A 105 -0.56 -4.41 -8.93
C ALA A 105 0.17 -5.59 -9.57
N ARG A 106 -0.26 -6.82 -9.27
CA ARG A 106 0.27 -8.04 -9.88
C ARG A 106 0.17 -8.04 -11.41
N ASP A 107 -0.95 -7.61 -11.96
CA ASP A 107 -1.19 -7.59 -13.41
C ASP A 107 -0.32 -6.55 -14.10
N GLN A 108 -0.18 -5.36 -13.50
CA GLN A 108 0.67 -4.29 -14.01
C GLN A 108 2.15 -4.71 -14.03
N LEU A 109 2.62 -5.33 -12.95
CA LEU A 109 3.98 -5.88 -12.83
C LEU A 109 4.24 -6.96 -13.90
N GLU A 110 3.34 -7.93 -14.07
CA GLU A 110 3.45 -8.98 -15.09
C GLU A 110 3.49 -8.41 -16.52
N LYS A 111 2.64 -7.42 -16.83
CA LYS A 111 2.65 -6.71 -18.13
C LYS A 111 4.00 -6.03 -18.41
N ALA A 112 4.69 -5.56 -17.37
CA ALA A 112 6.01 -4.95 -17.47
C ALA A 112 7.18 -5.96 -17.40
N GLY A 113 6.89 -7.26 -17.34
CA GLY A 113 7.89 -8.33 -17.36
C GLY A 113 8.41 -8.77 -15.98
N TYR A 114 7.84 -8.26 -14.88
CA TYR A 114 8.19 -8.73 -13.55
C TYR A 114 7.53 -10.08 -13.27
N THR A 115 8.28 -10.95 -12.61
CA THR A 115 7.81 -12.22 -12.07
C THR A 115 7.59 -12.10 -10.57
N ILE A 116 6.94 -13.10 -9.96
CA ILE A 116 6.76 -13.12 -8.49
C ILE A 116 8.10 -13.16 -7.76
N ASN A 117 9.09 -13.85 -8.33
CA ASN A 117 10.42 -14.02 -7.75
C ASN A 117 11.25 -12.73 -7.77
N ASP A 118 10.78 -11.69 -8.45
CA ASP A 118 11.45 -10.40 -8.45
C ASP A 118 11.09 -9.55 -7.22
N ILE A 119 10.02 -9.90 -6.50
CA ILE A 119 9.61 -9.23 -5.27
C ILE A 119 10.14 -10.02 -4.07
N ASP A 120 11.01 -9.43 -3.26
CA ASP A 120 11.66 -10.10 -2.14
C ASP A 120 10.74 -10.22 -0.92
N PHE A 121 9.94 -9.18 -0.65
CA PHE A 121 8.98 -9.14 0.46
C PHE A 121 7.91 -8.06 0.23
N ILE A 122 6.91 -8.02 1.11
CA ILE A 122 5.84 -7.01 1.15
C ILE A 122 5.81 -6.41 2.55
N ILE A 123 5.67 -5.09 2.64
CA ILE A 123 5.41 -4.36 3.89
C ILE A 123 4.07 -3.63 3.74
N PRO A 124 2.95 -4.20 4.19
CA PRO A 124 1.73 -3.43 4.26
C PRO A 124 1.87 -2.35 5.36
N SER A 125 1.41 -1.14 5.07
CA SER A 125 1.27 -0.07 6.06
C SER A 125 0.37 -0.54 7.21
N HIS A 126 -0.70 -1.27 6.89
CA HIS A 126 -1.55 -2.00 7.82
C HIS A 126 -2.43 -3.03 7.09
N LEU A 127 -3.27 -3.77 7.82
CA LEU A 127 -3.99 -4.93 7.28
C LEU A 127 -5.46 -4.66 6.91
N HIS A 128 -5.84 -3.42 6.63
CA HIS A 128 -7.16 -3.15 6.05
C HIS A 128 -7.26 -3.61 4.60
N TRP A 129 -8.49 -3.91 4.20
CA TRP A 129 -8.81 -4.65 3.00
C TRP A 129 -8.29 -4.06 1.69
N ASP A 130 -8.11 -2.75 1.65
CA ASP A 130 -7.66 -1.98 0.50
C ASP A 130 -6.15 -1.73 0.48
N HIS A 131 -5.44 -2.11 1.54
CA HIS A 131 -3.97 -2.14 1.60
C HIS A 131 -3.44 -3.55 1.32
N VAL A 132 -4.18 -4.56 1.76
CA VAL A 132 -3.81 -5.98 1.61
C VAL A 132 -4.67 -6.73 0.60
N GLY A 133 -5.49 -6.05 -0.20
CA GLY A 133 -6.37 -6.71 -1.16
C GLY A 133 -5.63 -7.47 -2.26
N GLY A 134 -4.43 -7.01 -2.63
CA GLY A 134 -3.53 -7.68 -3.56
C GLY A 134 -2.70 -8.81 -2.94
N LEU A 135 -2.68 -8.97 -1.61
CA LEU A 135 -1.85 -9.98 -0.95
C LEU A 135 -2.07 -11.43 -1.47
N PRO A 136 -3.29 -11.89 -1.82
CA PRO A 136 -3.49 -13.22 -2.42
C PRO A 136 -2.79 -13.42 -3.78
N ASP A 137 -2.50 -12.33 -4.49
CA ASP A 137 -1.84 -12.36 -5.81
C ASP A 137 -0.32 -12.62 -5.71
N PHE A 138 0.25 -12.61 -4.50
CA PHE A 138 1.67 -12.82 -4.20
C PHE A 138 1.90 -14.03 -3.28
N PRO A 139 1.54 -15.26 -3.70
CA PRO A 139 1.74 -16.45 -2.88
C PRO A 139 3.23 -16.71 -2.60
N GLY A 140 3.55 -17.06 -1.35
CA GLY A 140 4.91 -17.42 -0.93
C GLY A 140 5.86 -16.24 -0.72
N ILE A 141 5.45 -15.00 -0.98
CA ILE A 141 6.23 -13.81 -0.63
C ILE A 141 6.08 -13.52 0.87
N GLN A 142 7.21 -13.24 1.53
CA GLN A 142 7.22 -12.88 2.95
C GLN A 142 6.50 -11.55 3.16
N VAL A 143 5.63 -11.50 4.18
CA VAL A 143 4.91 -10.29 4.59
C VAL A 143 5.45 -9.81 5.93
N LYS A 144 6.07 -8.64 5.93
CA LYS A 144 6.71 -8.03 7.09
C LYS A 144 5.79 -6.99 7.71
N ILE A 145 5.48 -7.12 8.99
CA ILE A 145 4.51 -6.29 9.72
C ILE A 145 5.07 -5.86 11.07
N LEU A 146 4.54 -4.80 11.66
CA LEU A 146 4.82 -4.46 13.06
C LEU A 146 4.02 -5.36 14.03
N PRO A 147 4.46 -5.45 15.30
CA PRO A 147 3.72 -6.16 16.34
C PRO A 147 2.27 -5.66 16.47
N GLY A 148 1.34 -6.55 16.83
CA GLY A 148 -0.07 -6.23 17.04
C GLY A 148 -0.93 -6.25 15.76
N ALA A 149 -0.36 -5.95 14.59
CA ALA A 149 -1.14 -5.87 13.34
C ALA A 149 -1.89 -7.15 12.99
N LEU A 150 -1.22 -8.31 13.08
CA LEU A 150 -1.84 -9.60 12.75
C LEU A 150 -2.83 -10.08 13.80
N GLU A 151 -2.55 -9.82 15.08
CA GLU A 151 -3.44 -10.15 16.19
C GLU A 151 -4.74 -9.36 16.06
N GLU A 152 -4.66 -8.04 15.84
CA GLU A 152 -5.82 -7.20 15.57
C GLU A 152 -6.60 -7.73 14.36
N ALA A 153 -5.95 -7.92 13.21
CA ALA A 153 -6.65 -8.31 11.99
C ALA A 153 -7.33 -9.69 12.07
N ARG A 154 -6.74 -10.65 12.80
CA ARG A 154 -7.29 -12.01 12.91
C ARG A 154 -8.27 -12.22 14.06
N GLU A 155 -8.04 -11.56 15.19
CA GLU A 155 -8.81 -11.81 16.42
C GLU A 155 -9.88 -10.75 16.67
N HIS A 156 -9.64 -9.51 16.24
CA HIS A 156 -10.52 -8.36 16.49
C HIS A 156 -11.09 -7.74 15.20
N GLY A 157 -10.49 -8.05 14.05
CA GLY A 157 -10.86 -7.52 12.75
C GLY A 157 -12.26 -7.92 12.34
N MET A 158 -13.05 -6.94 11.91
CA MET A 158 -14.40 -7.17 11.37
C MET A 158 -14.59 -6.44 10.04
N PRO A 159 -15.45 -6.97 9.15
CA PRO A 159 -15.89 -6.24 7.97
C PRO A 159 -16.58 -4.92 8.37
N PRO A 160 -16.39 -3.83 7.60
CA PRO A 160 -15.79 -3.83 6.28
C PRO A 160 -14.28 -3.56 6.25
N ALA A 161 -13.66 -3.20 7.38
CA ALA A 161 -12.27 -2.76 7.42
C ALA A 161 -11.29 -3.92 7.24
N PHE A 162 -11.54 -5.05 7.92
CA PHE A 162 -10.76 -6.27 7.78
C PHE A 162 -11.59 -7.33 7.07
N LEU A 163 -11.06 -7.87 5.97
CA LEU A 163 -11.65 -9.01 5.26
C LEU A 163 -10.71 -10.21 5.44
N VAL A 164 -11.08 -11.10 6.36
CA VAL A 164 -10.23 -12.23 6.79
C VAL A 164 -9.87 -13.16 5.63
N GLU A 165 -10.70 -13.23 4.59
CA GLU A 165 -10.46 -13.99 3.37
C GLU A 165 -9.17 -13.55 2.65
N GLN A 166 -8.84 -12.26 2.69
CA GLN A 166 -7.60 -11.74 2.11
C GLN A 166 -6.37 -12.16 2.92
N LEU A 167 -6.56 -12.46 4.21
CA LEU A 167 -5.52 -12.95 5.13
C LEU A 167 -5.48 -14.48 5.24
N ALA A 168 -6.38 -15.18 4.55
CA ALA A 168 -6.49 -16.62 4.57
C ALA A 168 -5.29 -17.29 3.85
N GLY A 169 -5.06 -18.55 4.19
CA GLY A 169 -3.96 -19.35 3.65
C GLY A 169 -2.67 -19.27 4.47
N GLU A 170 -1.71 -20.11 4.08
CA GLU A 170 -0.36 -20.09 4.65
C GLU A 170 0.41 -18.89 4.09
N ARG A 171 0.92 -18.05 5.00
CA ARG A 171 1.77 -16.90 4.68
C ARG A 171 2.97 -16.88 5.62
N ASP A 172 4.12 -16.53 5.07
CA ASP A 172 5.32 -16.25 5.86
C ASP A 172 5.22 -14.85 6.46
N TRP A 173 4.73 -14.78 7.70
CA TRP A 173 4.63 -13.54 8.46
C TRP A 173 5.93 -13.30 9.23
N TYR A 174 6.54 -12.14 9.01
CA TYR A 174 7.72 -11.71 9.74
C TYR A 174 7.38 -10.47 10.59
N ILE A 175 7.58 -10.58 11.89
CA ILE A 175 7.38 -9.44 12.80
C ILE A 175 8.65 -8.59 12.81
N LEU A 176 8.54 -7.39 12.26
CA LEU A 176 9.58 -6.37 12.32
C LEU A 176 9.75 -5.88 13.77
N GLN A 177 10.99 -5.61 14.14
CA GLN A 177 11.31 -5.00 15.43
C GLN A 177 11.91 -3.62 15.17
N LEU A 178 11.20 -2.59 15.63
CA LEU A 178 11.76 -1.23 15.67
C LEU A 178 12.76 -1.13 16.84
N GLU A 179 13.75 -0.26 16.67
CA GLU A 179 14.77 0.03 17.67
C GLU A 179 14.40 1.27 18.49
N ASP A 180 14.99 1.42 19.69
CA ASP A 180 14.90 2.64 20.52
C ASP A 180 15.75 3.79 19.96
N MET A 181 15.55 4.06 18.67
CA MET A 181 16.27 5.05 17.87
C MET A 181 15.27 6.08 17.34
N PRO A 182 15.21 7.28 17.94
CA PRO A 182 14.27 8.30 17.50
C PRO A 182 14.57 8.81 16.09
N TYR A 183 13.54 8.97 15.27
CA TYR A 183 13.65 9.52 13.92
C TYR A 183 12.52 10.52 13.66
N GLN A 184 12.87 11.76 13.33
CA GLN A 184 11.92 12.83 12.96
C GLN A 184 10.77 13.09 13.96
N GLY A 185 10.95 12.75 15.24
CA GLY A 185 9.95 12.92 16.30
C GLY A 185 9.23 11.62 16.69
N PHE A 186 9.42 10.54 15.93
CA PHE A 186 8.97 9.20 16.30
C PHE A 186 10.00 8.54 17.22
N PRO A 187 9.56 7.91 18.33
CA PRO A 187 10.47 7.40 19.36
C PRO A 187 11.22 6.13 18.94
N HIS A 188 10.63 5.32 18.08
CA HIS A 188 11.19 4.06 17.60
C HIS A 188 11.25 4.05 16.08
N SER A 189 12.33 3.52 15.52
CA SER A 189 12.50 3.41 14.08
C SER A 189 13.33 2.19 13.68
N LEU A 190 13.27 1.82 12.41
CA LEU A 190 14.11 0.79 11.80
C LEU A 190 14.61 1.30 10.46
N ASP A 191 15.93 1.41 10.31
CA ASP A 191 16.58 1.61 9.02
C ASP A 191 16.67 0.25 8.30
N LEU A 192 15.85 0.07 7.26
CA LEU A 192 15.61 -1.25 6.66
C LEU A 192 16.87 -1.89 6.08
N PHE A 193 17.83 -1.07 5.63
CA PHE A 193 19.06 -1.53 4.99
C PHE A 193 20.35 -0.95 5.61
N ASN A 194 20.23 -0.17 6.70
CA ASN A 194 21.33 0.48 7.42
C ASN A 194 22.09 1.53 6.59
N ASP A 195 21.38 2.23 5.71
CA ASP A 195 21.94 3.27 4.84
C ASP A 195 21.18 4.60 4.89
N GLN A 196 20.22 4.72 5.81
CA GLN A 196 19.37 5.88 6.09
C GLN A 196 18.47 6.29 4.92
N ARG A 197 18.20 5.39 3.98
CA ARG A 197 17.34 5.67 2.82
C ARG A 197 15.89 5.27 3.02
N LEU A 198 15.65 4.19 3.75
CA LEU A 198 14.33 3.63 4.01
C LEU A 198 14.15 3.42 5.52
N ILE A 199 13.44 4.33 6.19
CA ILE A 199 13.25 4.29 7.64
C ILE A 199 11.78 4.05 7.98
N LEU A 200 11.51 2.94 8.65
CA LEU A 200 10.19 2.60 9.17
C LEU A 200 9.99 3.21 10.56
N VAL A 201 8.79 3.70 10.84
CA VAL A 201 8.38 4.24 12.15
C VAL A 201 7.01 3.71 12.56
N ASP A 202 6.75 3.67 13.86
CA ASP A 202 5.45 3.28 14.40
C ASP A 202 4.41 4.41 14.23
N LEU A 203 3.36 4.12 13.45
CA LEU A 203 2.19 4.97 13.26
C LEU A 203 0.92 4.30 13.81
N SER A 204 1.05 3.38 14.78
CA SER A 204 -0.08 2.75 15.45
C SER A 204 -1.06 3.80 15.96
N GLY A 205 -2.34 3.51 15.79
CA GLY A 205 -3.45 4.40 16.14
C GLY A 205 -4.65 4.11 15.25
N HIS A 206 -4.51 4.31 13.93
CA HIS A 206 -5.53 3.90 12.97
C HIS A 206 -5.76 2.38 13.06
N THR A 207 -4.69 1.60 13.01
CA THR A 207 -4.68 0.18 13.37
C THR A 207 -3.53 -0.09 14.33
N ALA A 208 -3.59 -1.23 15.03
CA ALA A 208 -2.42 -1.74 15.74
C ALA A 208 -1.32 -2.09 14.73
N GLY A 209 -0.09 -1.67 15.02
CA GLY A 209 1.06 -1.95 14.17
C GLY A 209 1.02 -1.28 12.79
N GLN A 210 0.26 -0.17 12.63
CA GLN A 210 0.39 0.64 11.42
C GLN A 210 1.82 1.18 11.31
N VAL A 211 2.44 1.03 10.15
CA VAL A 211 3.82 1.47 9.90
C VAL A 211 3.84 2.64 8.92
N GLY A 212 4.66 3.65 9.24
CA GLY A 212 5.05 4.71 8.32
C GLY A 212 6.41 4.45 7.71
N LEU A 213 6.65 4.94 6.49
CA LEU A 213 7.92 4.77 5.79
C LEU A 213 8.45 6.11 5.27
N PHE A 214 9.61 6.52 5.78
CA PHE A 214 10.41 7.59 5.18
C PHE A 214 11.23 7.04 4.03
N VAL A 215 11.23 7.75 2.91
CA VAL A 215 12.02 7.44 1.71
C VAL A 215 12.89 8.65 1.37
N ASN A 216 14.21 8.48 1.45
CA ASN A 216 15.20 9.51 1.13
C ASN A 216 15.90 9.13 -0.17
N LEU A 217 15.49 9.75 -1.29
CA LEU A 217 16.03 9.48 -2.62
C LEU A 217 17.38 10.15 -2.86
N ASP A 218 18.14 9.63 -3.81
CA ASP A 218 19.46 10.17 -4.16
C ASP A 218 19.37 11.56 -4.80
N SER A 219 18.23 11.88 -5.45
CA SER A 219 17.90 13.24 -5.90
C SER A 219 17.75 14.27 -4.79
N GLY A 220 17.66 13.84 -3.53
CA GLY A 220 17.35 14.69 -2.37
C GLY A 220 15.85 14.85 -2.12
N LYS A 221 14.98 14.28 -2.97
CA LYS A 221 13.53 14.20 -2.72
C LYS A 221 13.29 13.29 -1.50
N ARG A 222 12.51 13.78 -0.54
CA ARG A 222 12.17 13.06 0.69
C ARG A 222 10.66 12.88 0.78
N LEU A 223 10.22 11.66 1.00
CA LEU A 223 8.82 11.30 1.14
C LEU A 223 8.57 10.66 2.50
N PHE A 224 7.37 10.85 3.04
CA PHE A 224 6.89 10.11 4.19
C PHE A 224 5.53 9.50 3.88
N LEU A 225 5.50 8.19 3.70
CA LEU A 225 4.32 7.38 3.47
C LEU A 225 3.65 7.13 4.84
N ILE A 226 2.43 7.63 5.03
CA ILE A 226 1.78 7.67 6.35
C ILE A 226 0.63 6.67 6.53
N GLY A 227 0.40 5.82 5.53
CA GLY A 227 -0.76 4.93 5.47
C GLY A 227 -2.06 5.71 5.68
N ASP A 228 -2.83 5.26 6.66
CA ASP A 228 -4.14 5.81 7.01
C ASP A 228 -4.13 6.64 8.30
N THR A 229 -2.98 7.19 8.67
CA THR A 229 -2.98 8.25 9.70
C THR A 229 -3.88 9.42 9.29
N SER A 230 -3.90 9.75 7.99
CA SER A 230 -4.91 10.58 7.34
C SER A 230 -5.16 10.06 5.93
N TRP A 231 -6.40 10.07 5.45
CA TRP A 231 -6.71 9.68 4.06
C TRP A 231 -6.23 10.72 3.03
N THR A 232 -6.22 11.99 3.41
CA THR A 232 -5.86 13.09 2.49
C THR A 232 -4.86 14.02 3.14
N LEU A 233 -4.07 14.72 2.32
CA LEU A 233 -3.04 15.64 2.79
C LEU A 233 -3.67 16.80 3.55
N ARG A 234 -4.88 17.21 3.16
CA ARG A 234 -5.66 18.24 3.85
C ARG A 234 -5.85 17.94 5.34
N GLY A 235 -6.03 16.68 5.72
CA GLY A 235 -6.14 16.29 7.12
C GLY A 235 -4.86 16.56 7.91
N VAL A 236 -3.71 16.34 7.28
CA VAL A 236 -2.40 16.69 7.84
C VAL A 236 -2.22 18.20 7.90
N GLU A 237 -2.45 18.92 6.79
CA GLU A 237 -2.26 20.37 6.70
C GLU A 237 -3.12 21.15 7.71
N THR A 238 -4.36 20.68 7.92
CA THR A 238 -5.30 21.33 8.84
C THR A 238 -5.28 20.73 10.24
N ASN A 239 -4.50 19.68 10.47
CA ASN A 239 -4.50 18.87 11.69
C ASN A 239 -5.92 18.42 12.09
N GLN A 240 -6.69 17.95 11.11
CA GLN A 240 -8.07 17.51 11.27
C GLN A 240 -8.20 16.04 10.94
N THR A 241 -8.86 15.29 11.83
CA THR A 241 -9.19 13.88 11.62
C THR A 241 -10.35 13.74 10.63
N ARG A 242 -10.66 12.49 10.27
CA ARG A 242 -11.90 12.11 9.58
C ARG A 242 -13.13 12.68 10.31
N PRO A 243 -14.25 12.98 9.63
CA PRO A 243 -15.47 13.44 10.28
C PRO A 243 -15.97 12.43 11.33
N SER A 244 -16.45 12.91 12.49
CA SER A 244 -16.91 12.03 13.59
C SER A 244 -18.00 11.05 13.17
N VAL A 245 -18.88 11.45 12.24
CA VAL A 245 -19.91 10.56 11.68
C VAL A 245 -19.30 9.38 10.94
N VAL A 246 -18.21 9.58 10.21
CA VAL A 246 -17.50 8.51 9.49
C VAL A 246 -16.77 7.62 10.49
N GLN A 247 -16.03 8.19 11.43
CA GLN A 247 -15.37 7.41 12.48
C GLN A 247 -16.35 6.51 13.24
N TRP A 248 -17.53 7.02 13.58
CA TRP A 248 -18.56 6.29 14.29
C TRP A 248 -19.23 5.18 13.46
N THR A 249 -19.41 5.38 12.16
CA THR A 249 -20.06 4.37 11.30
C THR A 249 -19.11 3.30 10.80
N SER A 250 -17.85 3.65 10.53
CA SER A 250 -16.91 2.74 9.89
C SER A 250 -15.95 2.04 10.86
N HIS A 251 -15.83 2.51 12.11
CA HIS A 251 -14.89 1.96 13.13
C HIS A 251 -13.48 1.74 12.57
N VAL A 252 -13.02 2.69 11.76
CA VAL A 252 -11.78 2.58 10.99
C VAL A 252 -10.53 2.81 11.82
N ASP A 253 -10.65 3.51 12.95
CA ASP A 253 -9.52 3.75 13.85
C ASP A 253 -9.70 2.89 15.12
N SER A 254 -8.74 2.02 15.42
CA SER A 254 -8.73 1.17 16.62
C SER A 254 -8.40 1.93 17.90
N ASP A 255 -7.49 2.91 17.82
CA ASP A 255 -7.22 3.91 18.86
C ASP A 255 -7.26 5.33 18.26
N PRO A 256 -8.46 5.96 18.22
CA PRO A 256 -8.64 7.29 17.65
C PRO A 256 -7.80 8.38 18.34
N GLU A 257 -7.54 8.24 19.63
CA GLU A 257 -6.77 9.22 20.40
C GLU A 257 -5.27 9.10 20.09
N GLN A 258 -4.76 7.87 19.96
CA GLN A 258 -3.40 7.64 19.47
C GLN A 258 -3.26 8.11 18.02
N ASN A 259 -4.22 7.80 17.13
CA ASN A 259 -4.20 8.27 15.74
C ASN A 259 -4.17 9.81 15.66
N ARG A 260 -4.96 10.49 16.49
CA ARG A 260 -4.95 11.96 16.59
C ARG A 260 -3.59 12.51 17.04
N ARG A 261 -2.87 11.81 17.92
CA ARG A 261 -1.50 12.20 18.32
C ARG A 261 -0.52 12.01 17.18
N GLN A 262 -0.62 10.90 16.43
CA GLN A 262 0.20 10.67 15.24
C GLN A 262 -0.05 11.76 14.20
N LEU A 263 -1.31 12.07 13.90
CA LEU A 263 -1.67 13.16 12.98
C LEU A 263 -1.07 14.51 13.42
N ALA A 264 -1.18 14.85 14.70
CA ALA A 264 -0.62 16.09 15.23
C ALA A 264 0.91 16.14 15.12
N LEU A 265 1.60 15.01 15.33
CA LEU A 265 3.05 14.91 15.15
C LEU A 265 3.44 15.08 13.68
N ILE A 266 2.74 14.43 12.75
CA ILE A 266 2.97 14.57 11.30
C ILE A 266 2.69 15.99 10.84
N HIS A 267 1.63 16.64 11.32
CA HIS A 267 1.34 18.04 11.05
C HIS A 267 2.49 18.96 11.51
N GLN A 268 3.01 18.74 12.73
CA GLN A 268 4.17 19.49 13.23
C GLN A 268 5.43 19.23 12.40
N LEU A 269 5.64 17.98 11.97
CA LEU A 269 6.74 17.62 11.10
C LEU A 269 6.66 18.34 9.74
N GLN A 270 5.49 18.35 9.11
CA GLN A 270 5.26 19.05 7.84
C GLN A 270 5.52 20.56 7.97
N ASN A 271 5.09 21.19 9.06
CA ASN A 271 5.35 22.60 9.30
C ASN A 271 6.84 22.91 9.55
N ARG A 272 7.57 21.96 10.17
CA ARG A 272 9.01 22.08 10.46
C ARG A 272 9.88 21.82 9.23
N ASP A 273 9.45 20.92 8.35
CA ASP A 273 10.19 20.50 7.15
C ASP A 273 9.25 20.51 5.93
N PRO A 274 8.96 21.69 5.34
CA PRO A 274 8.01 21.81 4.24
C PRO A 274 8.46 21.12 2.93
N GLU A 275 9.73 20.73 2.84
CA GLU A 275 10.26 19.97 1.70
C GLU A 275 9.97 18.47 1.81
N LEU A 276 9.62 17.98 3.00
CA LEU A 276 9.19 16.59 3.18
C LEU A 276 7.79 16.41 2.59
N ILE A 277 7.70 15.57 1.57
CA ILE A 277 6.43 15.27 0.91
C ILE A 277 5.71 14.21 1.74
N ILE A 278 4.64 14.63 2.42
CA ILE A 278 3.75 13.71 3.13
C ILE A 278 2.83 13.03 2.11
N VAL A 279 2.81 11.70 2.12
CA VAL A 279 2.07 10.87 1.16
C VAL A 279 1.03 10.01 1.92
N PRO A 280 -0.21 10.50 2.03
CA PRO A 280 -1.37 9.69 2.41
C PRO A 280 -1.62 8.57 1.39
N ALA A 281 -2.14 7.43 1.85
CA ALA A 281 -2.45 6.30 0.95
C ALA A 281 -3.57 6.62 -0.07
N HIS A 282 -4.49 7.51 0.30
CA HIS A 282 -5.74 7.77 -0.42
C HIS A 282 -5.88 9.18 -1.02
N ASP A 283 -4.78 9.94 -1.14
CA ASP A 283 -4.82 11.27 -1.74
C ASP A 283 -4.48 11.25 -3.24
N GLU A 284 -5.49 11.38 -4.08
CA GLU A 284 -5.33 11.39 -5.54
C GLU A 284 -4.52 12.59 -6.05
N PHE A 285 -4.54 13.71 -5.34
CA PHE A 285 -3.78 14.89 -5.75
C PHE A 285 -2.30 14.72 -5.42
N VAL A 286 -1.96 14.13 -4.28
CA VAL A 286 -0.57 13.80 -3.95
C VAL A 286 -0.06 12.68 -4.86
N ALA A 287 -0.85 11.62 -5.05
CA ALA A 287 -0.48 10.51 -5.91
C ALA A 287 -0.14 10.98 -7.34
N ALA A 288 -0.92 11.91 -7.90
CA ALA A 288 -0.69 12.50 -9.22
C ALA A 288 0.67 13.22 -9.37
N THR A 289 1.35 13.57 -8.27
CA THR A 289 2.68 14.21 -8.29
C THR A 289 3.85 13.24 -8.24
N LEU A 290 3.60 11.94 -8.06
CA LEU A 290 4.61 10.90 -7.99
C LEU A 290 4.76 10.19 -9.35
N ALA A 291 5.88 9.50 -9.56
CA ALA A 291 5.99 8.62 -10.73
C ALA A 291 5.02 7.45 -10.62
N HIS A 292 4.39 7.13 -11.75
CA HIS A 292 3.44 6.03 -11.86
C HIS A 292 4.06 4.91 -12.67
N PHE A 293 3.91 3.69 -12.20
CA PHE A 293 4.50 2.52 -12.84
C PHE A 293 4.07 2.43 -14.31
N PRO A 294 5.01 2.21 -15.26
CA PRO A 294 6.38 1.72 -15.08
C PRO A 294 7.46 2.81 -14.96
N THR A 295 7.11 4.08 -14.74
CA THR A 295 8.11 5.15 -14.49
C THR A 295 8.48 5.22 -13.01
N PHE A 296 9.70 5.66 -12.72
CA PHE A 296 10.25 5.71 -11.36
C PHE A 296 10.81 7.10 -11.04
N GLU A 297 10.86 7.43 -9.76
CA GLU A 297 11.66 8.53 -9.21
C GLU A 297 12.87 7.96 -8.47
N ASP A 298 14.05 8.55 -8.71
CA ASP A 298 15.35 8.20 -8.12
C ASP A 298 15.99 9.37 -7.37
#